data_AF-A0A673HK57-F1
#
_entry.id   AF-A0A673HK57-F1
#
_cell.length_a   1.000
_cell.length_b   1.000
_cell.length_c   1.000
_cell.angle_alpha   90.00
_cell.angle_beta   90.00
_cell.angle_gamma   90.00
#
_symmetry.space_group_name_H-M   'P 1'
#
loop_
_entity.id
_entity.type
_entity.pdbx_description
1 polymer ?
#
loop_
_entity_poly.entity_id
_entity_poly.type
_entity_poly.pdbx_seq_one_letter_code
_entity_poly.pdbx_strand_id
1 'polypeptide(L)'
;MVVLMWRVYSTSTSHEVLLSKPLSRWSADDVTLWVEHLSVWTNQYKETFRREQINGRLLSALSDDDLSAAPFSIENQSHRQIILEELHKLKETSVSLNLWQYKDLYLGKTLFLLISLRNLPRLTLLYLFLFDYEDTFLPFIHTSCPATPDAPTDTPLDWPGWSQWAEFLLMYFLLPYQLLSAFAWHWMSVHYWTAGFIIAHAALLTVLDVCFYWTLWKRGQMRTLPKLVWLQMFAVLFNTSLFVLPWPLMPLFIINTEIYIQLYLSPFLTAVLVKRTLLPANTQHRP
;
A
#
# COMPACT_ATOMS: atom_id res chain seq x y z
N MET A 1 6.42 0.41 18.33
CA MET A 1 7.31 1.12 17.38
C MET A 1 6.68 1.23 16.00
N VAL A 2 6.27 0.13 15.35
CA VAL A 2 5.64 0.17 14.01
C VAL A 2 4.36 1.03 13.94
N VAL A 3 3.53 0.99 14.99
CA VAL A 3 2.33 1.85 15.12
C VAL A 3 2.67 3.35 15.22
N LEU A 4 3.79 3.68 15.88
CA LEU A 4 4.27 5.05 16.00
C LEU A 4 4.88 5.54 14.67
N MET A 5 5.56 4.65 13.94
CA MET A 5 6.08 4.95 12.61
C MET A 5 4.97 5.36 11.64
N TRP A 6 3.86 4.63 11.62
CA TRP A 6 2.72 4.94 10.76
C TRP A 6 2.01 6.24 11.12
N ARG A 7 1.76 6.47 12.40
CA ARG A 7 1.03 7.65 12.86
C ARG A 7 1.79 8.96 12.57
N VAL A 8 3.12 8.93 12.60
CA VAL A 8 3.98 10.06 12.18
C VAL A 8 4.00 10.21 10.65
N TYR A 9 3.76 9.12 9.91
CA TYR A 9 3.76 9.08 8.44
C TYR A 9 2.47 9.56 7.77
N SER A 10 1.33 9.45 8.46
CA SER A 10 0.01 9.72 7.88
C SER A 10 -0.45 11.18 7.99
N THR A 11 0.33 12.05 8.62
CA THR A 11 -0.04 13.45 8.85
C THR A 11 0.66 14.40 7.89
N SER A 12 0.03 14.67 6.75
CA SER A 12 0.28 15.84 5.91
C SER A 12 -1.06 16.48 5.54
N THR A 13 -1.26 17.74 5.91
CA THR A 13 -2.51 18.49 5.76
C THR A 13 -2.36 19.55 4.68
N SER A 14 -2.48 19.15 3.41
CA SER A 14 -2.50 20.08 2.26
C SER A 14 -3.70 19.76 1.36
N HIS A 15 -4.25 20.76 0.65
CA HIS A 15 -5.41 20.56 -0.25
C HIS A 15 -5.13 19.54 -1.38
N GLU A 16 -3.91 19.51 -1.92
CA GLU A 16 -3.45 18.48 -2.86
C GLU A 16 -3.41 17.09 -2.23
N VAL A 17 -3.19 16.99 -0.91
CA VAL A 17 -3.25 15.74 -0.14
C VAL A 17 -4.70 15.30 0.10
N LEU A 18 -5.65 16.23 0.24
CA LEU A 18 -7.07 15.90 0.37
C LEU A 18 -7.61 15.18 -0.86
N LEU A 19 -7.31 15.69 -2.06
CA LEU A 19 -7.73 15.08 -3.32
C LEU A 19 -7.15 13.66 -3.54
N SER A 20 -6.07 13.32 -2.82
CA SER A 20 -5.44 11.99 -2.85
C SER A 20 -5.84 11.06 -1.71
N LYS A 21 -6.49 11.61 -0.67
CA LYS A 21 -6.95 10.85 0.48
C LYS A 21 -8.24 10.14 0.06
N PRO A 22 -8.40 8.83 0.32
CA PRO A 22 -9.66 8.16 0.00
C PRO A 22 -10.79 8.87 0.72
N LEU A 23 -11.91 9.07 0.02
CA LEU A 23 -13.07 9.82 0.52
C LEU A 23 -13.54 9.24 1.87
N SER A 24 -13.39 7.93 2.08
CA SER A 24 -13.72 7.24 3.33
C SER A 24 -12.98 7.74 4.59
N ARG A 25 -11.86 8.45 4.44
CA ARG A 25 -11.05 8.98 5.55
C ARG A 25 -11.21 10.49 5.76
N TRP A 26 -11.94 11.19 4.90
CA TRP A 26 -12.08 12.63 5.04
C TRP A 26 -12.82 12.98 6.33
N SER A 27 -12.22 13.84 7.13
CA SER A 27 -12.87 14.45 8.28
C SER A 27 -13.91 15.49 7.85
N ALA A 28 -14.73 15.98 8.78
CA ALA A 28 -15.64 17.08 8.49
C ALA A 28 -14.90 18.35 8.06
N ASP A 29 -13.70 18.58 8.60
CA ASP A 29 -12.86 19.71 8.22
C ASP A 29 -12.28 19.53 6.81
N ASP A 30 -11.88 18.30 6.44
CA ASP A 30 -11.40 17.97 5.10
C ASP A 30 -12.50 18.20 4.04
N VAL A 31 -13.73 17.77 4.34
CA VAL A 31 -14.91 18.00 3.49
C VAL A 31 -15.20 19.49 3.36
N THR A 32 -15.16 20.23 4.47
CA THR A 32 -15.38 21.68 4.47
C THR A 32 -14.33 22.39 3.61
N LEU A 33 -13.06 21.98 3.73
CA LEU A 33 -11.97 22.55 2.93
C LEU A 33 -12.11 22.20 1.45
N TRP A 34 -12.55 20.99 1.09
CA TRP A 34 -12.86 20.65 -0.29
C TRP A 34 -13.99 21.51 -0.86
N VAL A 35 -15.11 21.64 -0.13
CA VAL A 35 -16.25 22.48 -0.55
C VAL A 35 -15.80 23.91 -0.80
N GLU A 36 -14.94 24.47 0.06
CA GLU A 36 -14.39 25.83 -0.10
C GLU A 36 -13.56 26.02 -1.38
N HIS A 37 -12.91 24.97 -1.88
CA HIS A 37 -12.05 25.04 -3.07
C HIS A 37 -12.79 24.73 -4.39
N LEU A 38 -14.04 24.24 -4.33
CA LEU A 38 -14.85 23.97 -5.52
C LEU A 38 -15.12 25.24 -6.33
N SER A 39 -15.55 26.32 -5.67
CA SER A 39 -15.85 27.60 -6.33
C SER A 39 -16.03 28.73 -5.31
N VAL A 40 -16.16 29.97 -5.77
CA VAL A 40 -16.44 31.11 -4.88
C VAL A 40 -17.83 31.01 -4.24
N TRP A 41 -18.81 30.42 -4.95
CA TRP A 41 -20.21 30.36 -4.50
C TRP A 41 -20.46 29.28 -3.46
N THR A 42 -19.57 28.29 -3.29
CA THR A 42 -19.74 27.21 -2.31
C THR A 42 -19.53 27.67 -0.87
N ASN A 43 -18.91 28.84 -0.68
CA ASN A 43 -18.73 29.46 0.64
C ASN A 43 -20.04 29.66 1.42
N GLN A 44 -21.17 29.81 0.73
CA GLN A 44 -22.47 29.96 1.38
C GLN A 44 -23.00 28.63 1.98
N TYR A 45 -22.48 27.49 1.52
CA TYR A 45 -22.91 26.16 1.96
C TYR A 45 -21.92 25.51 2.94
N LYS A 46 -20.65 25.95 2.96
CA LYS A 46 -19.58 25.30 3.74
C LYS A 46 -19.90 25.16 5.23
N GLU A 47 -20.53 26.17 5.84
CA GLU A 47 -20.90 26.14 7.25
C GLU A 47 -22.00 25.11 7.53
N THR A 48 -22.86 24.82 6.56
CA THR A 48 -23.85 23.75 6.67
C THR A 48 -23.17 22.39 6.66
N PHE A 49 -22.25 22.14 5.72
CA PHE A 49 -21.45 20.90 5.71
C PHE A 49 -20.66 20.71 7.01
N ARG A 50 -20.10 21.80 7.55
CA ARG A 50 -19.39 21.78 8.84
C ARG A 50 -20.33 21.52 10.01
N ARG A 51 -21.49 22.19 10.07
CA ARG A 51 -22.47 22.04 11.15
C ARG A 51 -23.03 20.62 11.22
N GLU A 52 -23.34 20.04 10.07
CA GLU A 52 -23.85 18.67 9.97
C GLU A 52 -22.75 17.61 10.10
N GLN A 53 -21.50 18.03 10.33
CA GLN A 53 -20.33 17.15 10.55
C GLN A 53 -20.18 16.09 9.44
N ILE A 54 -20.40 16.52 8.19
CA ILE A 54 -20.34 15.64 7.03
C ILE A 54 -18.90 15.19 6.82
N ASN A 55 -18.63 13.93 7.15
CA ASN A 55 -17.37 13.27 6.82
C ASN A 55 -17.44 12.68 5.39
N GLY A 56 -16.32 12.22 4.85
CA GLY A 56 -16.31 11.78 3.46
C GLY A 56 -17.10 10.50 3.18
N ARG A 57 -17.37 9.65 4.18
CA ARG A 57 -18.28 8.50 4.00
C ARG A 57 -19.72 8.98 3.74
N LEU A 58 -20.18 9.95 4.52
CA LEU A 58 -21.49 10.56 4.33
C LEU A 58 -21.53 11.33 3.02
N LEU A 59 -20.48 12.10 2.71
CA LEU A 59 -20.33 12.83 1.45
C LEU A 59 -20.50 11.89 0.25
N SER A 60 -19.85 10.72 0.27
CA SER A 60 -19.89 9.72 -0.81
C SER A 60 -21.28 9.11 -1.06
N ALA A 61 -22.16 9.19 -0.06
CA ALA A 61 -23.51 8.66 -0.10
C ALA A 61 -24.58 9.74 -0.40
N LEU A 62 -24.18 11.01 -0.49
CA LEU A 62 -25.12 12.10 -0.76
C LEU A 62 -25.70 11.99 -2.16
N SER A 63 -27.02 12.10 -2.24
CA SER A 63 -27.80 12.19 -3.48
C SER A 63 -28.28 13.62 -3.75
N ASP A 64 -28.84 13.86 -4.95
CA ASP A 64 -29.47 15.16 -5.26
C ASP A 64 -30.61 15.48 -4.29
N ASP A 65 -31.38 14.46 -3.89
CA ASP A 65 -32.49 14.59 -2.96
C ASP A 65 -31.99 15.07 -1.59
N ASP A 66 -30.90 14.49 -1.08
CA ASP A 66 -30.29 14.88 0.20
C ASP A 66 -29.77 16.32 0.20
N LEU A 67 -29.19 16.76 -0.93
CA LEU A 67 -28.70 18.14 -1.08
C LEU A 67 -29.84 19.16 -1.22
N SER A 68 -30.97 18.75 -1.79
CA SER A 68 -32.16 19.59 -1.96
C SER A 68 -32.97 19.73 -0.66
N ALA A 69 -33.00 18.68 0.16
CA ALA A 69 -33.71 18.64 1.43
C ALA A 69 -32.97 19.38 2.56
N ALA A 70 -33.68 19.66 3.65
CA ALA A 70 -33.02 20.07 4.89
C ALA A 70 -32.10 18.93 5.37
N PRO A 71 -30.88 19.20 5.87
CA PRO A 71 -30.38 20.50 6.35
C PRO A 71 -29.65 21.38 5.33
N PHE A 72 -29.37 20.87 4.11
CA PHE A 72 -28.56 21.57 3.10
C PHE A 72 -29.35 22.62 2.33
N SER A 73 -30.61 22.31 1.99
CA SER A 73 -31.56 23.21 1.32
C SER A 73 -30.95 23.95 0.11
N ILE A 74 -30.18 23.25 -0.71
CA ILE A 74 -29.54 23.84 -1.90
C ILE A 74 -30.59 23.89 -3.02
N GLU A 75 -31.38 24.96 -3.07
CA GLU A 75 -32.47 25.12 -4.05
C GLU A 75 -31.95 25.18 -5.50
N ASN A 76 -30.75 25.74 -5.71
CA ASN A 76 -30.19 25.91 -7.03
C ASN A 76 -29.71 24.56 -7.63
N GLN A 77 -30.41 24.11 -8.68
CA GLN A 77 -30.11 22.86 -9.37
C GLN A 77 -28.69 22.82 -9.96
N SER A 78 -28.17 23.95 -10.48
CA SER A 78 -26.82 23.96 -11.07
C SER A 78 -25.74 23.75 -10.01
N HIS A 79 -25.95 24.27 -8.79
CA HIS A 79 -25.02 24.08 -7.68
C HIS A 79 -24.97 22.61 -7.25
N ARG A 80 -26.12 21.94 -7.16
CA ARG A 80 -26.19 20.51 -6.81
C ARG A 80 -25.51 19.63 -7.85
N GLN A 81 -25.78 19.89 -9.14
CA GLN A 81 -25.16 19.14 -10.24
C GLN A 81 -23.63 19.27 -10.23
N ILE A 82 -23.09 20.49 -10.07
CA ILE A 82 -21.64 20.70 -10.02
C ILE A 82 -21.01 19.96 -8.83
N ILE A 83 -21.65 19.98 -7.65
CA ILE A 83 -21.15 19.25 -6.47
C ILE A 83 -21.11 17.75 -6.74
N LEU A 84 -22.17 17.19 -7.32
CA LEU A 84 -22.25 15.75 -7.63
C LEU A 84 -21.27 15.34 -8.74
N GLU A 85 -21.07 16.18 -9.75
CA GLU A 85 -20.10 15.94 -10.83
C GLU A 85 -18.66 15.95 -10.31
N GLU A 86 -18.30 16.93 -9.48
CA GLU A 86 -16.97 16.99 -8.87
C GLU A 86 -16.75 15.84 -7.87
N LEU A 87 -17.78 15.44 -7.13
CA LEU A 87 -17.74 14.25 -6.27
C LEU A 87 -17.54 12.97 -7.09
N HIS A 88 -18.18 12.86 -8.25
CA HIS A 88 -17.99 11.73 -9.17
C HIS A 88 -16.56 11.69 -9.69
N LYS A 89 -16.01 12.83 -10.14
CA LYS A 89 -14.61 12.93 -10.58
C LYS A 89 -13.63 12.57 -9.46
N LEU A 90 -13.90 12.98 -8.22
CA LEU A 90 -13.11 12.58 -7.06
C LEU A 90 -13.12 11.07 -6.83
N LYS A 91 -14.30 10.45 -6.95
CA LYS A 91 -14.45 9.00 -6.82
C LYS A 91 -13.61 8.28 -7.87
N GLU A 92 -13.67 8.70 -9.14
CA GLU A 92 -12.86 8.14 -10.21
C GLU A 92 -11.35 8.38 -10.03
N THR A 93 -10.96 9.60 -9.64
CA THR A 93 -9.55 9.98 -9.46
C THR A 93 -8.91 9.23 -8.28
N SER A 94 -9.67 9.00 -7.20
CA SER A 94 -9.20 8.19 -6.07
C SER A 94 -8.91 6.73 -6.44
N VAL A 95 -9.55 6.23 -7.50
CA VAL A 95 -9.38 4.87 -8.02
C VAL A 95 -8.21 4.78 -9.03
N SER A 96 -7.76 5.89 -9.63
CA SER A 96 -6.75 5.89 -10.70
C SER A 96 -5.39 6.52 -10.34
N LEU A 97 -4.98 6.50 -9.07
CA LEU A 97 -3.65 7.03 -8.70
C LEU A 97 -2.53 6.18 -9.29
N ASN A 98 -1.67 6.80 -10.10
CA ASN A 98 -0.53 6.14 -10.68
C ASN A 98 0.57 5.87 -9.63
N LEU A 99 1.41 4.84 -9.79
CA LEU A 99 2.47 4.46 -8.82
C LEU A 99 3.37 5.64 -8.40
N TRP A 100 3.78 6.48 -9.35
CA TRP A 100 4.63 7.63 -9.06
C TRP A 100 3.89 8.77 -8.35
N GLN A 101 2.63 8.99 -8.69
CA GLN A 101 1.78 9.95 -7.99
C GLN A 101 1.57 9.49 -6.54
N TYR A 102 1.27 8.20 -6.33
CA TYR A 102 1.18 7.62 -5.00
C TYR A 102 2.48 7.75 -4.21
N LYS A 103 3.64 7.55 -4.86
CA LYS A 103 4.96 7.81 -4.25
C LYS A 103 5.11 9.26 -3.80
N ASP A 104 4.75 10.23 -4.63
CA ASP A 104 4.93 11.64 -4.28
C ASP A 104 4.01 12.07 -3.13
N LEU A 105 2.80 11.53 -3.08
CA LEU A 105 1.79 11.84 -2.07
C LEU A 105 2.06 11.14 -0.74
N TYR A 106 2.47 9.87 -0.79
CA TYR A 106 2.68 9.02 0.38
C TYR A 106 4.14 8.55 0.44
N LEU A 107 5.07 9.51 0.43
CA LEU A 107 6.50 9.27 0.19
C LEU A 107 7.09 8.16 1.02
N GLY A 108 6.74 8.07 2.29
CA GLY A 108 7.32 7.01 3.07
C GLY A 108 6.39 6.03 3.74
N LYS A 109 5.08 6.12 3.49
CA LYS A 109 4.33 4.87 3.35
C LYS A 109 4.94 4.04 2.21
N THR A 110 5.30 4.68 1.09
CA THR A 110 5.98 4.02 -0.04
C THR A 110 7.34 3.47 0.38
N LEU A 111 8.18 4.27 1.04
CA LEU A 111 9.45 3.82 1.62
C LEU A 111 9.28 2.65 2.60
N PHE A 112 8.33 2.77 3.54
CA PHE A 112 8.03 1.72 4.51
C PHE A 112 7.60 0.43 3.83
N LEU A 113 6.65 0.50 2.88
CA LEU A 113 6.16 -0.66 2.15
C LEU A 113 7.28 -1.31 1.33
N LEU A 114 8.06 -0.52 0.58
CA LEU A 114 9.14 -1.01 -0.27
C LEU A 114 10.22 -1.74 0.53
N ILE A 115 10.63 -1.18 1.66
CA ILE A 115 11.68 -1.77 2.51
C ILE A 115 11.13 -2.95 3.34
N SER A 116 9.95 -2.78 3.95
CA SER A 116 9.41 -3.75 4.91
C SER A 116 8.81 -4.97 4.22
N LEU A 117 8.08 -4.82 3.11
CA LEU A 117 7.58 -5.96 2.34
C LEU A 117 8.73 -6.79 1.76
N ARG A 118 9.85 -6.15 1.42
CA ARG A 118 11.04 -6.87 0.97
C ARG A 118 11.71 -7.65 2.09
N ASN A 119 11.94 -7.01 3.24
CA ASN A 119 12.79 -7.62 4.27
C ASN A 119 12.00 -8.55 5.22
N LEU A 120 10.74 -8.22 5.49
CA LEU A 120 9.84 -8.93 6.40
C LEU A 120 8.41 -8.94 5.83
N PRO A 121 8.15 -9.62 4.70
CA PRO A 121 6.85 -9.59 4.05
C PRO A 121 5.72 -10.05 4.99
N ARG A 122 5.96 -11.14 5.74
CA ARG A 122 4.97 -11.70 6.68
C ARG A 122 4.58 -10.73 7.80
N LEU A 123 5.56 -10.07 8.40
CA LEU A 123 5.31 -9.12 9.48
C LEU A 123 4.65 -7.84 8.94
N THR A 124 5.05 -7.41 7.74
CA THR A 124 4.46 -6.24 7.09
C THR A 124 3.01 -6.49 6.69
N LEU A 125 2.68 -7.65 6.12
CA LEU A 125 1.30 -8.02 5.80
C LEU A 125 0.43 -8.14 7.06
N LEU A 126 0.95 -8.74 8.13
CA LEU A 126 0.26 -8.77 9.43
C LEU A 126 0.03 -7.35 9.98
N TYR A 127 1.03 -6.48 9.83
CA TYR A 127 0.91 -5.08 10.23
C TYR A 127 -0.18 -4.35 9.44
N LEU A 128 -0.21 -4.52 8.11
CA LEU A 128 -1.25 -3.95 7.26
C LEU A 128 -2.64 -4.46 7.66
N PHE A 129 -2.78 -5.76 7.93
CA PHE A 129 -4.03 -6.33 8.43
C PHE A 129 -4.52 -5.68 9.74
N LEU A 130 -3.61 -5.40 10.68
CA LEU A 130 -4.00 -4.86 12.00
C LEU A 130 -4.20 -3.33 12.01
N PHE A 131 -3.47 -2.59 11.18
CA PHE A 131 -3.38 -1.13 11.31
C PHE A 131 -3.76 -0.35 10.05
N ASP A 132 -3.75 -0.96 8.87
CA ASP A 132 -4.10 -0.31 7.60
C ASP A 132 -4.94 -1.25 6.71
N TYR A 133 -5.98 -1.83 7.34
CA TYR A 133 -6.80 -2.89 6.75
C TYR A 133 -7.50 -2.40 5.47
N GLU A 134 -8.36 -1.38 5.59
CA GLU A 134 -9.22 -0.88 4.52
C GLU A 134 -8.45 -0.33 3.31
N ASP A 135 -7.36 0.40 3.55
CA ASP A 135 -6.69 1.20 2.51
C ASP A 135 -5.60 0.46 1.76
N THR A 136 -5.01 -0.58 2.36
CA THR A 136 -3.84 -1.25 1.75
C THR A 136 -3.93 -2.74 1.85
N PHE A 137 -4.34 -3.31 2.98
CA PHE A 137 -4.48 -4.76 3.07
C PHE A 137 -5.65 -5.29 2.21
N LEU A 138 -6.80 -4.64 2.27
CA LEU A 138 -8.01 -5.07 1.58
C LEU A 138 -7.85 -4.98 0.05
N PRO A 139 -7.38 -3.86 -0.55
CA PRO A 139 -7.04 -3.84 -1.97
C PRO A 139 -5.98 -4.86 -2.34
N PHE A 140 -4.99 -5.09 -1.47
CA PHE A 140 -3.93 -6.07 -1.72
C PHE A 140 -4.48 -7.50 -1.80
N ILE A 141 -5.31 -7.94 -0.86
CA ILE A 141 -5.85 -9.32 -0.88
C ILE A 141 -6.78 -9.53 -2.09
N HIS A 142 -7.61 -8.56 -2.46
CA HIS A 142 -8.47 -8.67 -3.65
C HIS A 142 -7.67 -8.70 -4.96
N THR A 143 -6.54 -7.98 -5.01
CA THR A 143 -5.67 -7.95 -6.18
C THR A 143 -4.81 -9.21 -6.28
N SER A 144 -4.22 -9.66 -5.16
CA SER A 144 -3.32 -10.82 -5.14
C SER A 144 -4.05 -12.16 -5.15
N CYS A 145 -5.24 -12.22 -4.55
CA CYS A 145 -6.06 -13.43 -4.41
C CYS A 145 -7.50 -13.11 -4.85
N PRO A 146 -7.77 -13.03 -6.17
CA PRO A 146 -9.08 -12.62 -6.67
C PRO A 146 -10.19 -13.60 -6.28
N ALA A 147 -11.37 -13.07 -5.99
CA ALA A 147 -12.57 -13.89 -5.80
C ALA A 147 -12.96 -14.57 -7.12
N THR A 148 -13.77 -15.63 -7.03
CA THR A 148 -14.31 -16.33 -8.20
C THR A 148 -14.94 -15.34 -9.21
N PRO A 149 -14.84 -15.58 -10.54
CA PRO A 149 -15.21 -14.61 -11.59
C PRO A 149 -16.67 -14.11 -11.58
N ASP A 150 -17.55 -14.70 -10.77
CA ASP A 150 -18.98 -14.45 -10.77
C ASP A 150 -19.42 -13.31 -9.82
N ALA A 151 -18.49 -12.60 -9.18
CA ALA A 151 -18.79 -11.49 -8.28
C ALA A 151 -18.89 -10.15 -9.05
N PRO A 152 -19.98 -9.36 -8.88
CA PRO A 152 -20.15 -8.09 -9.58
C PRO A 152 -19.10 -7.05 -9.15
N THR A 153 -18.36 -6.55 -10.14
CA THR A 153 -17.19 -5.65 -10.04
C THR A 153 -17.48 -4.27 -9.41
N ASP A 154 -18.76 -3.87 -9.32
CA ASP A 154 -19.18 -2.53 -8.89
C ASP A 154 -19.63 -2.44 -7.42
N THR A 155 -19.43 -3.50 -6.64
CA THR A 155 -19.70 -3.46 -5.19
C THR A 155 -18.54 -2.80 -4.45
N PRO A 156 -18.81 -2.00 -3.39
CA PRO A 156 -17.74 -1.54 -2.49
C PRO A 156 -16.90 -2.74 -2.06
N LEU A 157 -15.59 -2.56 -1.91
CA LEU A 157 -14.64 -3.62 -1.56
C LEU A 157 -15.13 -4.34 -0.29
N ASP A 158 -15.84 -5.46 -0.48
CA ASP A 158 -16.50 -6.19 0.60
C ASP A 158 -15.50 -7.13 1.28
N TRP A 159 -15.88 -7.65 2.43
CA TRP A 159 -15.02 -8.54 3.22
C TRP A 159 -14.53 -9.75 2.41
N PRO A 160 -13.24 -10.14 2.48
CA PRO A 160 -12.72 -11.19 1.63
C PRO A 160 -13.40 -12.52 1.90
N GLY A 161 -13.71 -13.26 0.84
CA GLY A 161 -14.30 -14.59 0.93
C GLY A 161 -13.36 -15.61 1.57
N TRP A 162 -13.92 -16.71 2.09
CA TRP A 162 -13.13 -17.79 2.69
C TRP A 162 -12.11 -18.41 1.73
N SER A 163 -12.42 -18.48 0.44
CA SER A 163 -11.49 -18.97 -0.60
C SER A 163 -10.27 -18.06 -0.75
N GLN A 164 -10.50 -16.74 -0.83
CA GLN A 164 -9.42 -15.74 -0.89
C GLN A 164 -8.56 -15.78 0.36
N TRP A 165 -9.17 -15.90 1.53
CA TRP A 165 -8.45 -16.08 2.80
C TRP A 165 -7.59 -17.34 2.82
N ALA A 166 -8.11 -18.46 2.33
CA ALA A 166 -7.37 -19.71 2.27
C ALA A 166 -6.15 -19.61 1.34
N GLU A 167 -6.32 -19.02 0.15
CA GLU A 167 -5.22 -18.79 -0.79
C GLU A 167 -4.18 -17.83 -0.21
N PHE A 168 -4.64 -16.72 0.36
CA PHE A 168 -3.77 -15.74 1.01
C PHE A 168 -2.95 -16.39 2.14
N LEU A 169 -3.59 -17.13 3.04
CA LEU A 169 -2.91 -17.79 4.15
C LEU A 169 -1.90 -18.83 3.66
N LEU A 170 -2.26 -19.62 2.65
CA LEU A 170 -1.35 -20.59 2.04
C LEU A 170 -0.08 -19.90 1.51
N MET A 171 -0.23 -18.84 0.73
CA MET A 171 0.90 -18.09 0.20
C MET A 171 1.66 -17.32 1.28
N TYR A 172 0.97 -16.76 2.27
CA TYR A 172 1.57 -16.05 3.41
C TYR A 172 2.56 -16.94 4.17
N PHE A 173 2.19 -18.19 4.44
CA PHE A 173 3.07 -19.13 5.14
C PHE A 173 4.16 -19.70 4.23
N LEU A 174 3.82 -20.12 3.01
CA LEU A 174 4.77 -20.84 2.15
C LEU A 174 5.69 -19.91 1.35
N LEU A 175 5.11 -18.92 0.66
CA LEU A 175 5.78 -18.13 -0.38
C LEU A 175 5.29 -16.67 -0.35
N PRO A 176 5.63 -15.90 0.70
CA PRO A 176 5.07 -14.55 0.88
C PRO A 176 5.49 -13.56 -0.21
N TYR A 177 6.64 -13.79 -0.88
CA TYR A 177 7.06 -12.98 -2.03
C TYR A 177 6.21 -13.25 -3.28
N GLN A 178 5.55 -14.41 -3.39
CA GLN A 178 4.65 -14.70 -4.50
C GLN A 178 3.44 -13.78 -4.49
N LEU A 179 2.91 -13.44 -3.31
CA LEU A 179 1.83 -12.46 -3.17
C LEU A 179 2.22 -11.08 -3.72
N LEU A 180 3.47 -10.67 -3.51
CA LEU A 180 4.01 -9.42 -4.07
C LEU A 180 4.12 -9.50 -5.59
N SER A 181 4.54 -10.64 -6.13
CA SER A 181 4.61 -10.84 -7.58
C SER A 181 3.22 -10.85 -8.24
N ALA A 182 2.22 -11.47 -7.58
CA ALA A 182 0.84 -11.47 -8.04
C ALA A 182 0.25 -10.06 -8.04
N PHE A 183 0.50 -9.28 -6.98
CA PHE A 183 0.11 -7.87 -6.93
C PHE A 183 0.77 -7.06 -8.07
N ALA A 184 2.08 -7.20 -8.24
CA ALA A 184 2.83 -6.48 -9.27
C ALA A 184 2.38 -6.86 -10.70
N TRP A 185 1.94 -8.10 -10.90
CA TRP A 185 1.44 -8.57 -12.20
C TRP A 185 0.25 -7.73 -12.70
N HIS A 186 -0.68 -7.34 -11.83
CA HIS A 186 -1.83 -6.50 -12.21
C HIS A 186 -1.40 -5.10 -12.68
N TRP A 187 -0.23 -4.62 -12.25
CA TRP A 187 0.32 -3.34 -12.66
C TRP A 187 1.18 -3.41 -13.93
N MET A 188 1.36 -4.58 -14.54
CA MET A 188 2.16 -4.74 -15.77
C MET A 188 1.62 -3.93 -16.95
N SER A 189 0.30 -3.74 -17.04
CA SER A 189 -0.33 -2.95 -18.11
C SER A 189 -0.02 -1.46 -18.00
N VAL A 190 0.21 -0.95 -16.79
CA VAL A 190 0.47 0.47 -16.51
C VAL A 190 1.98 0.74 -16.39
N HIS A 191 2.71 -0.11 -15.65
CA HIS A 191 4.16 0.02 -15.39
C HIS A 191 4.92 -1.24 -15.75
N TYR A 192 4.99 -1.55 -17.04
CA TYR A 192 5.66 -2.74 -17.54
C TYR A 192 7.06 -2.99 -16.93
N TRP A 193 7.94 -1.99 -16.98
CA TRP A 193 9.31 -2.13 -16.48
C TRP A 193 9.36 -2.29 -14.96
N THR A 194 8.71 -1.39 -14.21
CA THR A 194 8.76 -1.40 -12.75
C THR A 194 8.14 -2.67 -12.17
N ALA A 195 6.97 -3.08 -12.69
CA ALA A 195 6.34 -4.34 -12.30
C ALA A 195 7.22 -5.54 -12.64
N GLY A 196 7.85 -5.56 -13.82
CA GLY A 196 8.81 -6.59 -14.22
C GLY A 196 10.00 -6.72 -13.26
N PHE A 197 10.60 -5.59 -12.83
CA PHE A 197 11.68 -5.59 -11.83
C PHE A 197 11.21 -6.14 -10.48
N ILE A 198 10.03 -5.76 -10.02
CA ILE A 198 9.46 -6.25 -8.74
C ILE A 198 9.21 -7.76 -8.82
N ILE A 199 8.62 -8.25 -9.91
CA ILE A 199 8.36 -9.69 -10.12
C ILE A 199 9.67 -10.47 -10.15
N ALA A 200 10.66 -10.02 -10.92
CA ALA A 200 11.97 -10.66 -10.99
C ALA A 200 12.65 -10.70 -9.62
N HIS A 201 12.58 -9.61 -8.86
CA HIS A 201 13.15 -9.54 -7.53
C HIS A 201 12.46 -10.49 -6.55
N ALA A 202 11.12 -10.53 -6.56
CA ALA A 202 10.33 -11.43 -5.74
C ALA A 202 10.64 -12.91 -6.05
N ALA A 203 10.84 -13.25 -7.32
CA ALA A 203 11.27 -14.59 -7.74
C ALA A 203 12.66 -14.94 -7.20
N LEU A 204 13.63 -14.01 -7.28
CA LEU A 204 14.98 -14.22 -6.74
C LEU A 204 14.98 -14.41 -5.21
N LEU A 205 14.19 -13.60 -4.48
CA LEU A 205 14.02 -13.74 -3.03
C LEU A 205 13.38 -15.08 -2.66
N THR A 206 12.40 -15.54 -3.44
CA THR A 206 11.77 -16.85 -3.26
C THR A 206 12.78 -17.98 -3.42
N VAL A 207 13.65 -17.90 -4.43
CA VAL A 207 14.73 -18.89 -4.63
C VAL A 207 15.68 -18.93 -3.43
N LEU A 208 16.05 -17.78 -2.88
CA LEU A 208 16.90 -17.72 -1.68
C LEU A 208 16.25 -18.36 -0.46
N ASP A 209 14.97 -18.07 -0.20
CA ASP A 209 14.22 -18.67 0.89
C ASP A 209 14.19 -20.20 0.76
N VAL A 210 13.85 -20.71 -0.44
CA VAL A 210 13.83 -22.15 -0.71
C VAL A 210 15.22 -22.78 -0.48
N CYS A 211 16.29 -22.14 -0.97
CA CYS A 211 17.65 -22.62 -0.75
C CYS A 211 18.04 -22.64 0.73
N PHE A 212 17.62 -21.62 1.48
CA PHE A 212 17.88 -21.50 2.91
C PHE A 212 17.18 -22.61 3.71
N TYR A 213 15.87 -22.80 3.51
CA TYR A 213 15.12 -23.87 4.17
C TYR A 213 15.64 -25.26 3.78
N TRP A 214 15.96 -25.47 2.49
CA TRP A 214 16.54 -26.72 2.00
C TRP A 214 17.88 -27.04 2.68
N THR A 215 18.74 -26.02 2.84
CA THR A 215 20.05 -26.19 3.49
C THR A 215 19.89 -26.50 4.98
N LEU A 216 18.97 -25.82 5.68
CA LEU A 216 18.65 -26.11 7.07
C LEU A 216 18.09 -27.52 7.27
N TRP A 217 17.22 -27.95 6.37
CA TRP A 217 16.66 -29.30 6.36
C TRP A 217 17.76 -30.34 6.18
N LYS A 218 18.60 -30.21 5.14
CA LYS A 218 19.70 -31.14 4.87
C LYS A 218 20.69 -31.25 6.03
N ARG A 219 20.93 -30.16 6.76
CA ARG A 219 21.85 -30.12 7.90
C ARG A 219 21.22 -30.61 9.21
N GLY A 220 19.91 -30.94 9.23
CA GLY A 220 19.20 -31.35 10.44
C GLY A 220 19.07 -30.23 11.49
N GLN A 221 19.27 -28.97 11.09
CA GLN A 221 19.32 -27.81 11.99
C GLN A 221 17.97 -27.09 12.12
N MET A 222 16.86 -27.71 11.72
CA MET A 222 15.52 -27.10 11.77
C MET A 222 15.13 -26.61 13.18
N ARG A 223 15.70 -27.20 14.24
CA ARG A 223 15.46 -26.78 15.63
C ARG A 223 16.05 -25.40 15.97
N THR A 224 17.05 -24.91 15.23
CA THR A 224 17.63 -23.56 15.46
C THR A 224 16.89 -22.46 14.71
N LEU A 225 15.93 -22.84 13.86
CA LEU A 225 15.16 -21.93 13.01
C LEU A 225 14.43 -20.83 13.80
N PRO A 226 13.73 -21.10 14.92
CA PRO A 226 13.04 -20.05 15.67
C PRO A 226 14.00 -18.98 16.19
N LYS A 227 15.18 -19.39 16.68
CA LYS A 227 16.21 -18.48 17.20
C LYS A 227 16.80 -17.63 16.08
N LEU A 228 17.07 -18.22 14.92
CA LEU A 228 17.64 -17.52 13.77
C LEU A 228 16.64 -16.53 13.17
N VAL A 229 15.37 -16.93 13.01
CA VAL A 229 14.30 -16.05 12.57
C VAL A 229 14.08 -14.90 13.55
N TRP A 230 14.07 -15.18 14.85
CA TRP A 230 13.94 -14.14 15.88
C TRP A 230 15.07 -13.12 15.81
N LEU A 231 16.32 -13.58 15.74
CA LEU A 231 17.49 -12.69 15.63
C LEU A 231 17.43 -11.84 14.35
N GLN A 232 17.09 -12.46 13.22
CA GLN A 232 16.95 -11.79 11.94
C GLN A 232 15.82 -10.75 11.98
N MET A 233 14.69 -11.08 12.61
CA MET A 233 13.56 -10.17 12.78
C MET A 233 13.97 -8.94 13.59
N PHE A 234 14.70 -9.10 14.69
CA PHE A 234 15.21 -7.98 15.49
C PHE A 234 16.21 -7.13 14.72
N ALA A 235 17.18 -7.76 14.04
CA ALA A 235 18.18 -7.05 13.24
C ALA A 235 17.52 -6.21 12.13
N VAL A 236 16.55 -6.80 11.42
CA VAL A 236 15.83 -6.10 10.35
C VAL A 236 14.92 -5.01 10.90
N LEU A 237 14.21 -5.25 12.00
CA LEU A 237 13.35 -4.23 12.62
C LEU A 237 14.19 -3.03 13.07
N PHE A 238 15.34 -3.27 13.69
CA PHE A 238 16.26 -2.22 14.12
C PHE A 238 16.84 -1.44 12.93
N ASN A 239 17.37 -2.14 11.93
CA ASN A 239 17.93 -1.50 10.73
C ASN A 239 16.88 -0.72 9.93
N THR A 240 15.68 -1.28 9.75
CA THR A 240 14.57 -0.60 9.08
C THR A 240 14.15 0.61 9.88
N SER A 241 14.11 0.51 11.21
CA SER A 241 13.78 1.64 12.09
C SER A 241 14.79 2.78 12.01
N LEU A 242 16.08 2.49 11.87
CA LEU A 242 17.12 3.51 11.76
C LEU A 242 17.02 4.32 10.46
N PHE A 243 16.54 3.72 9.38
CA PHE A 243 16.34 4.42 8.11
C PHE A 243 14.96 5.08 7.99
N VAL A 244 13.92 4.39 8.48
CA VAL A 244 12.53 4.82 8.30
C VAL A 244 12.11 5.83 9.35
N LEU A 245 12.64 5.86 10.57
CA LEU A 245 12.26 6.89 11.56
C LEU A 245 12.77 8.30 11.23
N PRO A 246 14.02 8.53 10.82
CA PRO A 246 14.51 9.87 10.53
C PRO A 246 14.10 10.37 9.13
N TRP A 247 13.25 9.64 8.40
CA TRP A 247 12.83 10.03 7.06
C TRP A 247 12.35 11.48 6.92
N PRO A 248 11.62 12.12 7.88
CA PRO A 248 11.16 13.50 7.70
C PRO A 248 12.31 14.50 7.76
N LEU A 249 13.44 14.10 8.37
CA LEU A 249 14.66 14.88 8.49
C LEU A 249 15.59 14.68 7.28
N MET A 250 15.35 13.65 6.47
CA MET A 250 16.18 13.35 5.31
C MET A 250 15.77 14.24 4.12
N PRO A 251 16.73 14.83 3.40
CA PRO A 251 16.46 15.53 2.16
C PRO A 251 15.71 14.65 1.15
N LEU A 252 14.71 15.22 0.48
CA LEU A 252 13.87 14.52 -0.50
C LEU A 252 14.67 13.80 -1.60
N PHE A 253 15.80 14.37 -2.03
CA PHE A 253 16.64 13.73 -3.04
C PHE A 253 17.20 12.39 -2.55
N ILE A 254 17.59 12.28 -1.27
CA ILE A 254 18.13 11.04 -0.69
C ILE A 254 17.04 9.97 -0.66
N ILE A 255 15.83 10.33 -0.23
CA ILE A 255 14.70 9.41 -0.16
C ILE A 255 14.32 8.90 -1.56
N ASN A 256 14.26 9.80 -2.54
CA ASN A 256 14.00 9.41 -3.93
C ASN A 256 15.10 8.48 -4.45
N THR A 257 16.37 8.85 -4.27
CA THR A 257 17.51 8.00 -4.66
C THR A 257 17.42 6.60 -4.05
N GLU A 258 17.11 6.50 -2.76
CA GLU A 258 16.93 5.23 -2.07
C GLU A 258 15.79 4.40 -2.69
N ILE A 259 14.62 5.01 -2.94
CA ILE A 259 13.49 4.32 -3.59
C ILE A 259 13.91 3.76 -4.95
N TYR A 260 14.60 4.53 -5.79
CA TYR A 260 15.07 4.08 -7.10
C TYR A 260 16.13 2.97 -6.99
N ILE A 261 17.05 3.06 -6.03
CA ILE A 261 18.04 2.00 -5.76
C ILE A 261 17.33 0.71 -5.38
N GLN A 262 16.34 0.78 -4.50
CA GLN A 262 15.63 -0.42 -4.03
C GLN A 262 14.77 -1.05 -5.12
N LEU A 263 14.16 -0.24 -6.01
CA LEU A 263 13.38 -0.74 -7.14
C LEU A 263 14.25 -1.37 -8.23
N TYR A 264 15.33 -0.69 -8.64
CA TYR A 264 16.05 -1.05 -9.86
C TYR A 264 17.40 -1.72 -9.62
N LEU A 265 18.13 -1.40 -8.54
CA LEU A 265 19.45 -1.96 -8.28
C LEU A 265 19.39 -3.22 -7.39
N SER A 266 18.51 -3.23 -6.39
CA SER A 266 18.35 -4.37 -5.47
C SER A 266 18.12 -5.72 -6.18
N PRO A 267 17.33 -5.83 -7.26
CA PRO A 267 17.14 -7.10 -7.96
C PRO A 267 18.46 -7.69 -8.50
N PHE A 268 19.37 -6.84 -9.00
CA PHE A 268 20.68 -7.28 -9.49
C PHE A 268 21.59 -7.77 -8.36
N LEU A 269 21.59 -7.07 -7.22
CA LEU A 269 22.34 -7.52 -6.04
C LEU A 269 21.83 -8.88 -5.53
N THR A 270 20.51 -9.05 -5.49
CA THR A 270 19.87 -10.32 -5.13
C THR A 270 20.20 -11.41 -6.15
N ALA A 271 20.26 -11.11 -7.45
CA ALA A 271 20.67 -12.07 -8.48
C ALA A 271 22.11 -12.55 -8.29
N VAL A 272 23.04 -11.66 -7.96
CA VAL A 272 24.43 -12.02 -7.62
C VAL A 272 24.47 -12.92 -6.38
N LEU A 273 23.65 -12.64 -5.37
CA LEU A 273 23.55 -13.45 -4.16
C LEU A 273 22.99 -14.86 -4.47
N VAL A 274 21.95 -14.96 -5.29
CA VAL A 274 21.39 -16.24 -5.77
C VAL A 274 22.46 -17.04 -6.50
N LYS A 275 23.17 -16.41 -7.44
CA LYS A 275 24.26 -17.06 -8.19
C LYS A 275 25.32 -17.63 -7.25
N ARG A 276 25.76 -16.87 -6.25
CA ARG A 276 26.75 -17.32 -5.25
C ARG A 276 26.24 -18.48 -4.38
N THR A 277 24.95 -18.48 -4.08
CA THR A 277 24.32 -19.52 -3.25
C THR A 277 24.13 -20.83 -4.02
N LEU A 278 23.77 -20.75 -5.31
CA LEU A 278 23.53 -21.91 -6.17
C LEU A 278 24.82 -22.50 -6.78
N LEU A 279 25.81 -21.66 -7.06
CA LEU A 279 27.14 -22.07 -7.53
C LEU A 279 28.15 -21.84 -6.41
N PRO A 280 28.18 -22.68 -5.36
CA PRO A 280 29.32 -22.67 -4.44
C PRO A 280 30.56 -22.97 -5.29
N ALA A 281 31.57 -22.09 -5.19
CA ALA A 281 32.76 -22.10 -6.03
C ALA A 281 33.30 -23.53 -6.19
N ASN A 282 33.22 -24.07 -7.42
CA ASN A 282 33.78 -25.36 -7.80
C ASN A 282 35.31 -25.26 -7.96
N THR A 283 35.97 -24.47 -7.11
CA THR A 283 37.40 -24.15 -7.17
C THR A 283 38.01 -24.21 -5.79
N GLN A 284 37.85 -25.33 -5.11
CA GLN A 284 38.78 -25.78 -4.08
C GLN A 284 38.77 -27.31 -4.04
N HIS A 285 39.64 -27.89 -4.87
CA HIS A 285 40.37 -29.16 -4.71
C HIS A 285 40.51 -29.90 -6.04
N ARG A 286 41.72 -29.90 -6.59
CA ARG A 286 42.54 -31.13 -6.73
C ARG A 286 43.99 -30.76 -7.07
N PRO A 287 44.91 -31.68 -6.76
CA PRO A 287 46.03 -31.51 -5.84
C PRO A 287 47.25 -30.81 -6.42
#